data_AF-A0A317IQ13-F1
#
_entry.id   AF-A0A317IQ13-F1
#
_cell.length_a   1.000
_cell.length_b   1.000
_cell.length_c   1.000
_cell.angle_alpha   90.00
_cell.angle_beta   90.00
_cell.angle_gamma   90.00
#
_symmetry.space_group_name_H-M   'P 1'
#
loop_
_entity.id
_entity.type
_entity.pdbx_description
1 polymer ?
#
loop_
_entity_poly.entity_id
_entity_poly.type
_entity_poly.pdbx_seq_one_letter_code
_entity_poly.pdbx_strand_id
1 'polypeptide(L)'
;MDDQLEITKSITEQFELSCPERLSMEELEQQLSLKINWLIQNNFEHLVFILYRIDVNESKLRLLLNQFSGEDSGKIIANLIIERQTQKILTRREFKQQHDIDENEKW
;
A
#
# COMPACT_ATOMS: atom_id res chain seq x y z
N MET A 1 14.06 -7.20 7.24
CA MET A 1 13.75 -8.26 6.26
C MET A 1 12.31 -8.71 6.41
N ASP A 2 11.81 -8.90 7.65
CA ASP A 2 10.40 -9.24 7.90
C ASP A 2 9.41 -8.16 7.42
N ASP A 3 9.69 -6.88 7.67
CA ASP A 3 8.77 -5.78 7.30
C ASP A 3 8.49 -5.72 5.78
N GLN A 4 9.51 -5.93 4.93
CA GLN A 4 9.33 -5.93 3.48
C GLN A 4 8.50 -7.14 3.01
N LEU A 5 8.69 -8.30 3.63
CA LEU A 5 7.91 -9.49 3.31
C LEU A 5 6.44 -9.31 3.71
N GLU A 6 6.19 -8.68 4.87
CA GLU A 6 4.83 -8.35 5.33
C GLU A 6 4.14 -7.34 4.40
N ILE A 7 4.84 -6.27 3.97
CA ILE A 7 4.32 -5.29 3.01
C ILE A 7 3.96 -5.98 1.70
N THR A 8 4.89 -6.73 1.12
CA THR A 8 4.70 -7.42 -0.14
C THR A 8 3.50 -8.36 -0.05
N LYS A 9 3.41 -9.18 1.01
CA LYS A 9 2.29 -10.10 1.22
C LYS A 9 0.95 -9.38 1.37
N SER A 10 0.90 -8.31 2.15
CA SER A 10 -0.34 -7.54 2.33
C SER A 10 -0.82 -6.91 1.02
N ILE A 11 0.10 -6.42 0.18
CA ILE A 11 -0.25 -5.78 -1.09
C ILE A 11 -0.67 -6.83 -2.13
N THR A 12 0.04 -7.94 -2.25
CA THR A 12 -0.30 -8.99 -3.22
C THR A 12 -1.65 -9.62 -2.93
N GLU A 13 -1.99 -9.86 -1.66
CA GLU A 13 -3.32 -10.34 -1.24
C GLU A 13 -4.43 -9.32 -1.53
N GLN A 14 -4.20 -8.02 -1.27
CA GLN A 14 -5.21 -6.98 -1.47
C GLN A 14 -5.50 -6.67 -2.94
N PHE A 15 -4.48 -6.78 -3.80
CA PHE A 15 -4.58 -6.46 -5.23
C PHE A 15 -4.68 -7.71 -6.11
N GLU A 16 -4.79 -8.90 -5.51
CA GLU A 16 -4.88 -10.21 -6.17
C GLU A 16 -3.76 -10.38 -7.21
N LEU A 17 -2.54 -9.97 -6.85
CA LEU A 17 -1.39 -10.03 -7.73
C LEU A 17 -0.86 -11.47 -7.77
N SER A 18 -0.88 -12.09 -8.95
CA SER A 18 -0.19 -13.37 -9.19
C SER A 18 1.29 -13.10 -9.42
N CYS A 19 2.11 -13.24 -8.38
CA CYS A 19 3.54 -12.94 -8.42
C CYS A 19 4.39 -14.00 -7.71
N PRO A 20 5.69 -14.10 -8.05
CA PRO A 20 6.61 -15.01 -7.37
C PRO A 20 6.80 -14.64 -5.90
N GLU A 21 7.15 -15.64 -5.10
CA GLU A 21 7.20 -15.62 -3.62
C GLU A 21 8.18 -14.57 -3.02
N ARG A 22 9.03 -13.97 -3.85
CA ARG A 22 10.00 -12.95 -3.45
C ARG A 22 10.12 -11.89 -4.55
N LEU A 23 9.56 -10.71 -4.28
CA LEU A 23 9.69 -9.52 -5.12
C LEU A 23 10.64 -8.53 -4.43
N SER A 24 11.47 -7.84 -5.21
CA SER A 24 12.11 -6.61 -4.76
C SER A 24 11.09 -5.49 -4.63
N MET A 25 11.48 -4.42 -3.92
CA MET A 25 10.60 -3.26 -3.72
C MET A 25 10.24 -2.58 -5.05
N GLU A 26 11.21 -2.51 -5.96
CA GLU A 26 11.04 -1.90 -7.28
C GLU A 26 10.11 -2.75 -8.16
N GLU A 27 10.25 -4.07 -8.14
CA GLU A 27 9.34 -4.97 -8.87
C GLU A 27 7.91 -4.90 -8.30
N LEU A 28 7.75 -4.81 -6.98
CA LEU A 28 6.45 -4.63 -6.34
C LEU A 28 5.80 -3.32 -6.77
N GLU A 29 6.54 -2.21 -6.76
CA GLU A 29 6.05 -0.90 -7.22
C GLU A 29 5.61 -0.96 -8.69
N GLN A 30 6.43 -1.55 -9.55
CA GLN A 30 6.12 -1.69 -10.97
C GLN A 30 4.84 -2.52 -11.19
N GLN A 31 4.73 -3.69 -10.56
CA GLN A 31 3.56 -4.56 -10.69
C GLN A 31 2.29 -3.90 -10.15
N LEU A 32 2.40 -3.24 -9.00
CA LEU A 32 1.30 -2.51 -8.39
C LEU A 32 0.85 -1.34 -9.26
N SER A 33 1.81 -0.57 -9.81
CA SER A 33 1.53 0.52 -10.75
C SER A 33 0.80 0.02 -12.00
N LEU A 34 1.23 -1.11 -12.58
CA LEU A 34 0.56 -1.71 -13.74
C LEU A 34 -0.87 -2.13 -13.42
N LYS A 35 -1.09 -2.78 -12.27
CA LYS A 35 -2.43 -3.18 -11.81
C LYS A 35 -3.32 -1.96 -11.58
N ILE A 36 -2.80 -0.91 -10.95
CA ILE A 36 -3.56 0.33 -10.72
C ILE A 36 -3.91 1.00 -12.04
N ASN A 37 -2.98 1.12 -12.98
CA ASN A 37 -3.25 1.68 -14.30
C ASN A 37 -4.35 0.91 -15.03
N TRP A 38 -4.30 -0.42 -14.95
CA TRP A 38 -5.36 -1.26 -15.50
C TRP A 38 -6.71 -0.98 -14.81
N LEU A 39 -6.75 -0.85 -13.48
CA LEU A 39 -7.98 -0.53 -12.74
C LEU A 39 -8.49 0.89 -13.07
N ILE A 40 -7.62 1.89 -13.20
CA ILE A 40 -8.02 3.25 -13.62
C ILE A 40 -8.76 3.20 -14.97
N GLN A 41 -8.23 2.43 -15.92
CA GLN A 41 -8.77 2.37 -17.28
C GLN A 41 -9.98 1.45 -17.43
N ASN A 42 -10.04 0.35 -16.67
CA ASN A 42 -11.01 -0.72 -16.90
C ASN A 42 -12.03 -0.89 -15.76
N ASN A 43 -11.68 -0.52 -14.52
CA ASN A 43 -12.55 -0.71 -13.36
C ASN A 43 -12.22 0.26 -12.22
N PHE A 44 -12.57 1.54 -12.42
CA PHE A 44 -12.24 2.61 -11.49
C PHE A 44 -12.95 2.46 -10.14
N GLU A 45 -14.19 1.97 -10.14
CA GLU A 45 -14.96 1.75 -8.90
C GLU A 45 -14.26 0.74 -7.98
N HIS A 46 -13.71 -0.33 -8.55
CA HIS A 46 -12.94 -1.31 -7.78
C HIS A 46 -11.64 -0.68 -7.21
N LEU A 47 -10.95 0.18 -7.96
CA LEU A 47 -9.81 0.91 -7.42
C LEU A 47 -10.20 1.75 -6.20
N VAL A 48 -11.28 2.52 -6.30
CA VAL A 48 -11.79 3.34 -5.18
C VAL A 48 -12.14 2.47 -3.97
N PHE A 49 -12.79 1.34 -4.19
CA PHE A 49 -13.13 0.40 -3.12
C PHE A 49 -11.89 -0.14 -2.38
N ILE A 50 -10.85 -0.55 -3.12
CA ILE A 50 -9.59 -1.02 -2.52
C ILE A 50 -8.92 0.11 -1.72
N LEU A 51 -8.84 1.31 -2.31
CA LEU A 51 -8.19 2.47 -1.71
C LEU A 51 -8.88 2.92 -0.41
N TYR A 52 -10.21 2.88 -0.36
CA TYR A 52 -10.96 3.18 0.85
C TYR A 52 -10.60 2.22 2.01
N ARG A 53 -10.38 0.93 1.73
CA ARG A 53 -10.02 -0.07 2.75
C ARG A 53 -8.63 0.13 3.35
N ILE A 54 -7.75 0.87 2.68
CA ILE A 54 -6.38 1.15 3.11
C ILE A 54 -6.20 2.61 3.57
N ASP A 55 -7.30 3.31 3.85
CA ASP A 55 -7.32 4.70 4.33
C ASP A 55 -6.75 5.71 3.31
N VAL A 56 -7.04 5.50 2.02
CA VAL A 56 -6.75 6.46 0.96
C VAL A 56 -8.05 7.16 0.54
N ASN A 57 -8.05 8.49 0.66
CA ASN A 57 -9.23 9.32 0.40
C ASN A 57 -9.53 9.46 -1.11
N GLU A 58 -10.79 9.24 -1.50
CA GLU A 58 -11.26 9.34 -2.89
C GLU A 58 -11.04 10.73 -3.51
N SER A 59 -11.25 11.81 -2.75
CA SER A 59 -11.01 13.17 -3.22
C SER A 59 -9.54 13.39 -3.57
N LYS A 60 -8.62 12.82 -2.77
CA LYS A 60 -7.18 12.85 -3.05
C LYS A 60 -6.86 12.06 -4.33
N LEU A 61 -7.48 10.90 -4.51
CA LEU A 61 -7.32 10.10 -5.73
C LEU A 61 -7.78 10.86 -6.98
N ARG A 62 -8.99 11.43 -6.95
CA ARG A 62 -9.53 12.20 -8.09
C ARG A 62 -8.67 13.42 -8.42
N LEU A 63 -8.12 14.09 -7.40
CA LEU A 63 -7.18 15.20 -7.61
C LEU A 63 -5.91 14.71 -8.33
N LEU A 64 -5.32 13.61 -7.86
CA LEU A 64 -4.12 13.03 -8.47
C LEU A 64 -4.35 12.63 -9.93
N LEU A 65 -5.50 11.99 -10.21
CA LEU A 65 -5.86 11.59 -11.57
C LEU A 65 -6.14 12.77 -12.52
N ASN A 66 -6.57 13.92 -11.98
CA ASN A 66 -6.74 15.13 -12.77
C ASN A 66 -5.43 15.88 -13.00
N GLN A 67 -4.44 15.71 -12.10
CA GLN A 67 -3.13 16.36 -12.19
C GLN A 67 -2.14 15.59 -13.06
N PHE A 68 -2.23 14.26 -13.09
CA PHE A 68 -1.28 13.39 -13.77
C PHE A 68 -1.99 12.56 -14.85
N SER A 69 -1.32 12.34 -15.97
CA SER A 69 -1.81 11.39 -16.98
C SER A 69 -1.78 9.97 -16.39
N GLY A 70 -2.60 9.07 -16.95
CA GLY A 70 -2.82 7.73 -16.37
C GLY A 70 -1.54 6.96 -16.05
N GLU A 71 -0.49 7.06 -16.88
CA GLU A 71 0.77 6.33 -16.69
C GLU A 71 1.53 6.76 -15.41
N ASP A 72 1.58 8.06 -15.13
CA ASP A 72 2.19 8.61 -13.91
C ASP A 72 1.30 8.42 -12.68
N SER A 73 -0.02 8.45 -12.89
CA SER A 73 -1.00 8.25 -11.82
C SER A 73 -0.83 6.89 -11.13
N GLY A 74 -0.63 5.81 -11.90
CA GLY A 74 -0.41 4.47 -11.32
C GLY A 74 0.79 4.40 -10.40
N LYS A 75 1.92 5.01 -10.81
CA LYS A 75 3.15 5.04 -10.00
C LYS A 75 2.97 5.84 -8.72
N ILE A 76 2.32 7.00 -8.82
CA ILE A 76 2.07 7.86 -7.66
C ILE A 76 1.17 7.14 -6.66
N ILE A 77 0.10 6.49 -7.13
CA ILE A 77 -0.81 5.75 -6.26
C ILE A 77 -0.10 4.52 -5.66
N ALA A 78 0.70 3.78 -6.45
CA ALA A 78 1.47 2.65 -5.95
C ALA A 78 2.40 3.05 -4.80
N ASN A 79 3.17 4.13 -4.97
CA ASN A 79 4.03 4.67 -3.93
C ASN A 79 3.25 5.08 -2.67
N LEU A 80 2.10 5.73 -2.85
CA LEU A 80 1.24 6.15 -1.74
C LEU A 80 0.71 4.95 -0.93
N ILE A 81 0.35 3.86 -1.62
CA ILE A 81 -0.10 2.61 -0.97
C ILE A 81 1.05 1.97 -0.18
N ILE A 82 2.21 1.86 -0.81
CA ILE A 82 3.42 1.31 -0.19
C ILE A 82 3.79 2.09 1.07
N GLU A 83 3.77 3.42 0.99
CA GLU A 83 4.08 4.31 2.11
C GLU A 83 3.07 4.09 3.25
N ARG A 84 1.78 4.00 2.93
CA ARG A 84 0.73 3.73 3.94
C ARG A 84 0.90 2.37 4.62
N GLN A 85 1.23 1.30 3.89
CA GLN A 85 1.50 0.01 4.52
C GLN A 85 2.74 0.06 5.41
N THR A 86 3.78 0.77 4.98
CA THR A 86 5.00 0.98 5.78
C THR A 86 4.68 1.71 7.09
N GLN A 87 3.96 2.83 7.03
CA GLN A 87 3.54 3.60 8.20
C GLN A 87 2.71 2.76 9.18
N LYS A 88 1.79 1.93 8.66
CA LYS A 88 0.96 1.03 9.47
C LYS A 88 1.80 0.00 10.23
N ILE A 89 2.80 -0.59 9.60
CA ILE A 89 3.71 -1.56 10.24
C ILE A 89 4.57 -0.86 11.30
N LEU A 90 5.14 0.30 10.97
CA LEU A 90 5.92 1.10 11.93
C LEU A 90 5.08 1.47 13.16
N THR A 91 3.86 1.97 12.94
CA THR A 91 2.93 2.34 14.02
C THR A 91 2.63 1.14 14.91
N ARG A 92 2.29 -0.02 14.33
CA ARG A 92 2.07 -1.26 15.09
C ARG A 92 3.28 -1.67 15.93
N ARG A 93 4.49 -1.50 15.39
CA ARG A 93 5.73 -1.83 16.09
C ARG A 93 5.99 -0.90 17.27
N GLU A 94 5.80 0.41 17.09
CA GLU A 94 5.96 1.39 18.16
C GLU A 94 4.96 1.16 19.30
N PHE A 95 3.69 0.89 18.99
CA PHE A 95 2.70 0.54 20.00
C PHE A 95 3.01 -0.78 20.72
N LYS A 96 3.51 -1.80 20.00
CA LYS A 96 3.91 -3.07 20.61
C LYS A 96 5.10 -2.88 21.56
N GLN A 97 6.11 -2.09 21.15
CA GLN A 97 7.26 -1.77 22.00
C GLN A 97 6.85 -0.95 23.23
N GLN A 98 5.97 0.05 23.10
CA GLN A 98 5.48 0.81 24.26
C GLN A 98 4.72 -0.09 25.26
N HIS A 99 3.95 -1.06 24.79
CA HIS A 99 3.25 -2.00 25.66
C HIS A 99 4.22 -2.93 26.41
N ASP A 100 5.26 -3.43 25.73
CA ASP A 100 6.32 -4.24 26.36
C ASP A 100 7.11 -3.42 27.41
N ILE A 101 7.31 -2.12 27.21
CA ILE A 101 8.00 -1.25 28.18
C ILE A 101 7.09 -0.94 29.39
N ASP A 102 5.80 -0.64 29.17
CA ASP A 102 4.82 -0.37 30.23
C ASP A 102 4.58 -1.60 31.14
N GLU A 103 4.69 -2.83 30.61
CA GLU A 103 4.62 -4.04 31.43
C GLU A 103 5.90 -4.30 32.24
N ASN A 104 7.07 -3.92 31.72
CA ASN A 104 8.36 -4.09 32.42
C ASN A 104 8.64 -3.00 33.48
N GLU A 105 7.97 -1.85 33.43
CA GLU A 105 8.07 -0.79 34.46
C GLU A 105 7.07 -0.95 35.61
N LYS A 106 6.20 -1.97 35.57
CA LYS A 106 5.27 -2.32 36.66
C LYS A 106 5.90 -3.26 37.69
N TRP A 107 7.12 -3.00 38.17
CA TRP A 107 7.70 -3.72 39.33
C TRP A 107 8.18 -2.75 40.41
#